data_AF-A0A2G8JRK1-F1
#
_entry.id   AF-A0A2G8JRK1-F1
#
_cell.length_a   1.000
_cell.length_b   1.000
_cell.length_c   1.000
_cell.angle_alpha   90.00
_cell.angle_beta   90.00
_cell.angle_gamma   90.00
#
_symmetry.space_group_name_H-M   'P 1'
#
loop_
_entity.id
_entity.type
_entity.pdbx_description
1 polymer ?
#
loop_
_entity_poly.entity_id
_entity_poly.type
_entity_poly.pdbx_seq_one_letter_code
_entity_poly.pdbx_strand_id
1 'polypeptide(L)'
;MTLDDDDVIHDFVMENSNVELQTRVEVLERENAALLEENAALRAAKGSSKPDAEVLFHLRKLSELLEPSRKSNTLNQSQELSEVSRDTSLGEGSVHKQLLIRDPNDTDRFSHITVEPTKLYSIQQKALKKDPQEAPLFLLNGVIDLIFPIDVLAASSGLGLRKDGKSGGNRKPLAGDKVAALREYIHSMCGRNQWPEPLPQEINKRFAYKCTNARRDMKLKKL
;
A
#
# COMPACT_ATOMS: atom_id res chain seq x y z
N MET A 1 -54.55 6.89 56.90
CA MET A 1 -54.06 5.84 55.99
C MET A 1 -54.34 6.35 54.59
N THR A 2 -53.54 7.32 54.16
CA THR A 2 -53.62 7.97 52.85
C THR A 2 -52.46 7.37 52.08
N LEU A 3 -52.76 6.46 51.16
CA LEU A 3 -51.75 5.93 50.25
C LEU A 3 -51.34 7.08 49.33
N ASP A 4 -50.04 7.33 49.28
CA ASP A 4 -49.42 8.46 48.60
C ASP A 4 -49.75 8.44 47.10
N ASP A 5 -50.54 9.42 46.65
CA ASP A 5 -50.97 9.59 45.26
C ASP A 5 -49.78 9.81 44.29
N ASP A 6 -48.59 10.11 44.80
CA ASP A 6 -47.36 10.31 44.02
C ASP A 6 -46.75 9.00 43.48
N ASP A 7 -46.90 7.87 44.18
CA ASP A 7 -46.36 6.57 43.75
C ASP A 7 -47.15 5.99 42.56
N VAL A 8 -48.47 6.22 42.51
CA VAL A 8 -49.35 5.73 41.44
C VAL A 8 -49.09 6.45 40.11
N ILE A 9 -48.71 7.72 40.16
CA ILE A 9 -48.41 8.51 38.96
C ILE A 9 -47.05 8.10 38.38
N HIS A 10 -46.06 7.81 39.24
CA HIS A 10 -44.73 7.40 38.79
C HIS A 10 -44.76 6.06 38.05
N ASP A 11 -45.49 5.07 38.56
CA ASP A 11 -45.60 3.76 37.91
C ASP A 11 -46.35 3.83 36.57
N PHE A 12 -47.41 4.64 36.47
CA PHE A 12 -48.14 4.85 35.21
C PHE A 12 -47.31 5.55 34.13
N VAL A 13 -46.45 6.51 34.52
CA VAL A 13 -45.54 7.20 33.59
C VAL A 13 -44.44 6.26 33.11
N MET A 14 -43.89 5.43 34.00
CA MET A 14 -42.85 4.46 33.66
C MET A 14 -43.38 3.36 32.74
N GLU A 15 -44.59 2.86 32.97
CA GLU A 15 -45.21 1.82 32.15
C GLU A 15 -45.51 2.31 30.73
N ASN A 16 -46.03 3.53 30.58
CA ASN A 16 -46.24 4.15 29.27
C ASN A 16 -44.92 4.40 28.51
N SER A 17 -43.87 4.85 29.21
CA SER A 17 -42.57 5.06 28.59
C SER A 17 -41.92 3.75 28.14
N ASN A 18 -42.17 2.65 28.84
CA ASN A 18 -41.66 1.33 28.49
C ASN A 18 -42.39 0.74 27.27
N VAL A 19 -43.71 0.97 27.16
CA VAL A 19 -44.50 0.60 25.98
C VAL A 19 -44.08 1.39 24.74
N GLU A 20 -43.79 2.69 24.89
CA GLU A 20 -43.31 3.52 23.78
C GLU A 20 -41.92 3.07 23.29
N LEU A 21 -41.02 2.71 24.23
CA LEU A 21 -39.71 2.15 23.90
C LEU A 21 -39.80 0.79 23.21
N GLN A 22 -40.67 -0.10 23.68
CA GLN A 22 -40.91 -1.40 23.02
C GLN A 22 -41.42 -1.21 21.59
N THR A 23 -42.38 -0.30 21.40
CA THR A 23 -42.92 0.01 20.07
C THR A 23 -41.83 0.56 19.14
N ARG A 24 -40.93 1.42 19.66
CA ARG A 24 -39.82 1.98 18.88
C ARG A 24 -38.79 0.92 18.49
N VAL A 25 -38.50 -0.04 19.36
CA VAL A 25 -37.60 -1.17 19.07
C VAL A 25 -38.17 -2.04 17.96
N GLU A 26 -39.45 -2.39 18.01
CA GLU A 26 -40.11 -3.20 16.97
C GLU A 26 -40.09 -2.53 15.59
N VAL A 27 -40.26 -1.19 15.55
CA VAL A 27 -40.16 -0.41 14.31
C VAL A 27 -38.73 -0.46 13.75
N LEU A 28 -37.72 -0.27 14.59
CA LEU A 28 -36.32 -0.32 14.18
C LEU A 28 -35.89 -1.71 13.72
N GLU A 29 -36.42 -2.77 14.33
CA GLU A 29 -36.16 -4.14 13.90
C GLU A 29 -36.76 -4.43 12.52
N ARG A 30 -37.98 -3.94 12.23
CA ARG A 30 -38.56 -4.03 10.87
C ARG A 30 -37.76 -3.25 9.84
N GLU A 31 -37.33 -2.03 10.15
CA GLU A 31 -36.52 -1.21 9.24
C GLU A 31 -35.16 -1.85 8.96
N ASN A 32 -34.50 -2.40 9.99
CA ASN A 32 -33.24 -3.13 9.82
C ASN A 32 -33.40 -4.39 8.97
N ALA A 33 -34.51 -5.13 9.12
CA ALA A 33 -34.80 -6.30 8.29
C ALA A 33 -34.99 -5.90 6.81
N ALA A 34 -35.72 -4.82 6.53
CA ALA A 34 -35.93 -4.31 5.18
C ALA A 34 -34.62 -3.86 4.50
N LEU A 35 -33.75 -3.16 5.24
CA LEU A 35 -32.43 -2.73 4.75
C LEU A 35 -31.49 -3.91 4.46
N LEU A 36 -31.57 -4.99 5.26
CA LEU A 36 -30.80 -6.20 5.00
C LEU A 36 -31.25 -6.91 3.72
N GLU A 37 -32.56 -6.95 3.46
CA GLU A 37 -33.14 -7.50 2.23
C GLU A 37 -32.75 -6.69 1.00
N GLU A 38 -32.83 -5.36 1.07
CA GLU A 38 -32.40 -4.46 -0.01
C GLU A 38 -30.90 -4.61 -0.32
N ASN A 39 -30.06 -4.70 0.70
CA ASN A 39 -28.62 -4.93 0.52
C ASN A 39 -28.31 -6.30 -0.07
N ALA A 40 -29.07 -7.34 0.28
CA ALA A 40 -28.96 -8.66 -0.33
C ALA A 40 -29.35 -8.63 -1.81
N ALA A 41 -30.44 -7.92 -2.16
CA ALA A 41 -30.88 -7.72 -3.54
C ALA A 41 -29.84 -6.93 -4.37
N LEU A 42 -29.24 -5.87 -3.82
CA LEU A 42 -28.18 -5.10 -4.48
C LEU A 42 -26.90 -5.92 -4.70
N ARG A 43 -26.55 -6.82 -3.76
CA ARG A 43 -25.42 -7.75 -3.94
C ARG A 43 -25.71 -8.79 -5.01
N ALA A 44 -26.93 -9.31 -5.08
CA ALA A 44 -27.36 -10.21 -6.15
C ALA A 44 -27.32 -9.51 -7.52
N ALA A 45 -27.78 -8.25 -7.60
CA ALA A 45 -27.76 -7.46 -8.83
C ALA A 45 -26.35 -7.08 -9.30
N LYS A 46 -25.42 -6.76 -8.37
CA LYS A 46 -24.00 -6.52 -8.70
C LYS A 46 -23.22 -7.79 -9.06
N GLY A 47 -23.79 -8.97 -8.80
CA GLY A 47 -23.15 -10.26 -9.05
C GLY A 47 -23.24 -10.79 -10.49
N SER A 48 -24.07 -10.20 -11.38
CA SER A 48 -24.38 -10.85 -12.67
C SER A 48 -24.12 -10.05 -13.95
N SER A 49 -23.60 -8.82 -13.91
CA SER A 49 -23.26 -8.11 -15.15
C SER A 49 -21.81 -8.35 -15.52
N LYS A 50 -21.53 -9.42 -16.28
CA LYS A 50 -20.34 -9.39 -17.15
C LYS A 50 -20.42 -8.10 -17.97
N PRO A 51 -19.38 -7.25 -17.99
CA PRO A 51 -19.44 -6.04 -18.78
C PRO A 51 -19.69 -6.43 -20.23
N ASP A 52 -20.67 -5.76 -20.83
CA ASP A 52 -21.13 -6.04 -22.19
C ASP A 52 -19.93 -6.10 -23.15
N ALA A 53 -19.95 -7.06 -24.07
CA ALA A 53 -18.84 -7.31 -24.98
C ALA A 53 -18.54 -6.07 -25.83
N GLU A 54 -19.58 -5.29 -26.13
CA GLU A 54 -19.51 -3.99 -26.78
C GLU A 54 -18.68 -2.97 -25.96
N VAL A 55 -18.91 -2.91 -24.64
CA VAL A 55 -18.22 -2.00 -23.72
C VAL A 55 -16.74 -2.39 -23.59
N LEU A 56 -16.45 -3.69 -23.50
CA LEU A 56 -15.07 -4.19 -23.49
C LEU A 56 -14.35 -3.93 -24.82
N PHE A 57 -15.05 -4.06 -25.94
CA PHE A 57 -14.53 -3.77 -27.28
C PHE A 57 -14.21 -2.28 -27.43
N HIS A 58 -15.12 -1.39 -27.01
CA HIS A 58 -14.89 0.05 -27.04
C HIS A 58 -13.76 0.48 -26.09
N LEU A 59 -13.66 -0.10 -24.90
CA LEU A 59 -12.54 0.16 -23.97
C LEU A 59 -11.19 -0.27 -24.56
N ARG A 60 -11.13 -1.42 -25.25
CA ARG A 60 -9.92 -1.87 -25.93
C ARG A 60 -9.53 -0.93 -27.07
N LYS A 61 -10.51 -0.55 -27.91
CA LYS A 61 -10.31 0.39 -29.02
C LYS A 61 -9.87 1.78 -28.54
N LEU A 62 -10.42 2.26 -27.42
CA LEU A 62 -9.99 3.51 -26.79
C LEU A 62 -8.56 3.41 -26.26
N SER A 63 -8.16 2.28 -25.67
CA SER A 63 -6.76 2.10 -25.23
C SER A 63 -5.79 2.09 -26.43
N GLU A 64 -6.17 1.46 -27.54
CA GLU A 64 -5.35 1.42 -28.75
C GLU A 64 -5.26 2.79 -29.45
N LEU A 65 -6.28 3.64 -29.34
CA LEU A 65 -6.26 5.02 -29.84
C LEU A 65 -5.47 5.99 -28.94
N LEU A 66 -5.26 5.65 -27.67
CA LEU A 66 -4.48 6.44 -26.71
C LEU A 66 -2.97 6.14 -26.76
N GLU A 67 -2.55 5.02 -27.35
CA GLU A 67 -1.14 4.63 -27.51
C GLU A 67 -0.36 5.53 -28.51
N PRO A 68 -0.93 6.01 -29.64
CA PRO A 68 -0.23 6.91 -30.56
C PRO A 68 -0.25 8.39 -30.12
N SER A 69 -1.23 8.81 -29.31
CA SER A 69 -1.47 10.24 -29.00
C SER A 69 -0.74 10.79 -27.77
N ARG A 70 0.05 9.99 -27.04
CA ARG A 70 0.95 10.51 -25.98
C ARG A 70 2.28 11.06 -26.51
N LYS A 71 2.47 11.08 -27.84
CA LYS A 71 3.69 11.60 -28.50
C LYS A 71 3.62 13.05 -28.98
N SER A 72 2.60 13.82 -28.67
CA SER A 72 2.61 15.26 -29.01
C SER A 72 1.57 16.06 -28.25
N ASN A 73 2.05 16.98 -27.38
CA ASN A 73 1.40 18.23 -26.93
C ASN A 73 0.02 18.09 -26.25
N THR A 74 -0.24 18.57 -25.05
CA THR A 74 -0.06 19.93 -24.54
C THR A 74 -0.30 19.95 -23.02
N LEU A 75 0.68 20.40 -22.23
CA LEU A 75 0.37 21.37 -21.18
C LEU A 75 0.62 22.73 -21.83
N ASN A 76 -0.37 23.64 -21.80
CA ASN A 76 -0.20 25.10 -21.67
C ASN A 76 -1.52 25.84 -21.90
N GLN A 77 -2.25 26.08 -20.82
CA GLN A 77 -2.58 27.43 -20.37
C GLN A 77 -2.09 27.45 -18.91
N SER A 78 -1.09 28.24 -18.50
CA SER A 78 -0.82 29.62 -18.88
C SER A 78 0.68 29.92 -18.91
N GLN A 79 1.07 30.71 -19.92
CA GLN A 79 2.32 31.44 -20.12
C GLN A 79 2.70 32.27 -18.86
N GLU A 80 3.96 32.58 -18.56
CA GLU A 80 4.96 33.25 -19.42
C GLU A 80 6.43 32.95 -19.05
N LEU A 81 7.23 32.73 -20.11
CA LEU A 81 8.62 33.18 -20.39
C LEU A 81 9.75 32.74 -19.43
N SER A 82 10.84 32.11 -19.88
CA SER A 82 11.65 32.46 -21.04
C SER A 82 12.61 31.32 -21.47
N GLU A 83 12.73 31.21 -22.80
CA GLU A 83 13.94 30.97 -23.62
C GLU A 83 14.85 29.75 -23.32
N VAL A 84 14.69 28.68 -24.11
CA VAL A 84 15.49 28.39 -25.32
C VAL A 84 16.97 28.12 -25.00
N SER A 85 17.29 26.82 -24.87
CA SER A 85 18.31 26.22 -25.73
C SER A 85 17.95 24.76 -25.95
N ARG A 86 17.58 24.45 -27.20
CA ARG A 86 17.39 23.08 -27.67
C ARG A 86 18.77 22.55 -28.04
N ASP A 87 19.27 21.63 -27.22
CA ASP A 87 20.20 20.61 -27.71
C ASP A 87 19.51 19.26 -27.62
N THR A 88 19.12 18.76 -28.80
CA THR A 88 18.67 17.40 -29.01
C THR A 88 19.86 16.47 -28.85
N SER A 89 20.06 15.96 -27.64
CA SER A 89 20.84 14.76 -27.39
C SER A 89 19.87 13.60 -27.19
N LEU A 90 19.80 12.73 -28.20
CA LEU A 90 19.16 11.40 -28.10
C LEU A 90 19.94 10.56 -27.09
N GLY A 91 19.61 10.73 -25.81
CA GLY A 91 20.16 9.96 -24.69
C GLY A 91 19.14 9.00 -24.10
N GLU A 92 19.54 7.74 -24.04
CA GLU A 92 18.93 6.54 -23.44
C GLU A 92 17.69 6.71 -22.52
N GLY A 93 16.72 5.82 -22.75
CA GLY A 93 15.41 5.69 -22.08
C GLY A 93 15.30 6.23 -20.65
N SER A 94 14.58 7.33 -20.51
CA SER A 94 14.15 7.89 -19.22
C SER A 94 13.22 6.91 -18.51
N VAL A 95 13.79 6.07 -17.64
CA VAL A 95 13.04 5.25 -16.69
C VAL A 95 12.34 6.19 -15.73
N HIS A 96 11.06 6.50 -15.95
CA HIS A 96 10.25 7.25 -14.99
C HIS A 96 10.36 6.56 -13.62
N LYS A 97 10.88 7.27 -12.61
CA LYS A 97 11.01 6.76 -11.24
C LYS A 97 9.91 7.35 -10.36
N GLN A 98 9.32 6.52 -9.49
CA GLN A 98 8.29 6.92 -8.53
C GLN A 98 8.85 6.82 -7.10
N LEU A 99 8.40 7.70 -6.21
CA LEU A 99 8.72 7.63 -4.78
C LEU A 99 8.21 6.33 -4.15
N LEU A 100 9.03 5.68 -3.33
CA LEU A 100 8.63 4.46 -2.63
C LEU A 100 7.52 4.73 -1.60
N ILE A 101 7.74 5.73 -0.74
CA ILE A 101 6.82 6.14 0.31
C ILE A 101 7.00 7.62 0.61
N ARG A 102 5.92 8.27 1.04
CA ARG A 102 5.92 9.60 1.65
C ARG A 102 5.68 9.42 3.14
N ASP A 103 6.50 10.06 3.97
CA ASP A 103 6.22 10.14 5.40
C ASP A 103 5.18 11.26 5.62
N PRO A 104 4.07 10.99 6.31
CA PRO A 104 3.03 11.98 6.57
C PRO A 104 3.49 13.12 7.50
N ASN A 105 4.53 12.92 8.30
CA ASN A 105 5.06 13.92 9.23
C ASN A 105 6.20 14.74 8.64
N ASP A 106 6.92 14.19 7.65
CA ASP A 106 8.05 14.85 6.98
C ASP A 106 8.11 14.43 5.51
N THR A 107 7.61 15.28 4.62
CA THR A 107 7.54 14.99 3.18
C THR A 107 8.92 14.85 2.52
N ASP A 108 9.97 15.41 3.12
CA ASP A 108 11.30 15.46 2.55
C ASP A 108 12.16 14.26 2.95
N ARG A 109 11.86 13.63 4.10
CA ARG A 109 12.60 12.49 4.69
C ARG A 109 12.93 11.36 3.72
N PHE A 110 12.00 11.02 2.83
CA PHE A 110 12.13 9.91 1.86
C PHE A 110 12.01 10.38 0.39
N SER A 111 12.08 11.68 0.14
CA SER A 111 11.89 12.29 -1.18
C SER A 111 12.91 11.85 -2.24
N HIS A 112 14.10 11.38 -1.84
CA HIS A 112 15.14 10.89 -2.74
C HIS A 112 15.04 9.37 -3.02
N ILE A 113 14.14 8.66 -2.35
CA ILE A 113 14.03 7.20 -2.46
C ILE A 113 13.01 6.85 -3.53
N THR A 114 13.51 6.77 -4.76
CA THR A 114 12.71 6.45 -5.94
C THR A 114 12.97 5.04 -6.46
N VAL A 115 11.94 4.37 -6.98
CA VAL A 115 11.97 3.04 -7.58
C VAL A 115 11.25 3.03 -8.93
N GLU A 116 11.48 2.00 -9.73
CA GLU A 116 10.81 1.83 -11.02
C GLU A 116 9.33 1.38 -10.82
N PRO A 117 8.34 2.17 -11.30
CA PRO A 117 6.92 1.93 -11.04
C PRO A 117 6.44 0.57 -11.50
N THR A 118 6.82 0.16 -12.72
CA THR A 118 6.38 -1.10 -13.33
C THR A 118 6.87 -2.31 -12.52
N LYS A 119 8.12 -2.27 -12.07
CA LYS A 119 8.68 -3.35 -11.24
C LYS A 119 8.05 -3.37 -9.85
N LEU A 120 7.88 -2.20 -9.22
CA LEU A 120 7.22 -2.11 -7.92
C LEU A 120 5.79 -2.69 -7.99
N TYR A 121 5.01 -2.28 -8.99
CA TYR A 121 3.67 -2.79 -9.21
C TYR A 121 3.65 -4.31 -9.41
N SER A 122 4.56 -4.84 -10.24
CA SER A 122 4.68 -6.30 -10.44
C SER A 122 4.93 -7.05 -9.13
N ILE A 123 5.80 -6.53 -8.26
CA ILE A 123 6.11 -7.14 -6.97
C ILE A 123 4.90 -7.04 -6.02
N GLN A 124 4.22 -5.89 -5.97
CA GLN A 124 3.00 -5.69 -5.18
C GLN A 124 1.92 -6.70 -5.59
N GLN A 125 1.66 -6.84 -6.89
CA GLN A 125 0.68 -7.80 -7.42
C GLN A 125 1.04 -9.25 -7.11
N LYS A 126 2.33 -9.59 -7.12
CA LYS A 126 2.79 -10.92 -6.70
C LYS A 126 2.61 -11.13 -5.19
N ALA A 127 2.84 -10.11 -4.37
CA ALA A 127 2.65 -10.18 -2.92
C ALA A 127 1.17 -10.33 -2.56
N LEU A 128 0.25 -9.65 -3.26
CA LEU A 128 -1.20 -9.77 -3.07
C LEU A 128 -1.73 -11.19 -3.34
N LYS A 129 -1.02 -11.98 -4.13
CA LYS A 129 -1.36 -13.39 -4.42
C LYS A 129 -0.77 -14.39 -3.43
N LYS A 130 0.03 -13.93 -2.46
CA LYS A 130 0.61 -14.77 -1.42
C LYS A 130 -0.32 -14.87 -0.22
N ASP A 131 -0.08 -15.87 0.62
CA ASP A 131 -0.70 -15.95 1.93
C ASP A 131 -0.42 -14.65 2.72
N PRO A 132 -1.43 -14.06 3.40
CA PRO A 132 -1.26 -12.86 4.22
C PRO A 132 -0.08 -12.92 5.20
N GLN A 133 0.24 -14.09 5.75
CA GLN A 133 1.38 -14.27 6.66
C GLN A 133 2.73 -14.14 5.97
N GLU A 134 2.83 -14.55 4.70
CA GLU A 134 4.07 -14.50 3.93
C GLU A 134 4.20 -13.24 3.07
N ALA A 135 3.08 -12.61 2.71
CA ALA A 135 3.02 -11.49 1.78
C ALA A 135 3.92 -10.29 2.18
N PRO A 136 3.97 -9.85 3.45
CA PRO A 136 4.86 -8.75 3.87
C PRO A 136 6.34 -9.05 3.64
N LEU A 137 6.79 -10.25 4.00
CA LEU A 137 8.20 -10.66 3.85
C LEU A 137 8.55 -10.90 2.37
N PHE A 138 7.60 -11.41 1.58
CA PHE A 138 7.76 -11.53 0.13
C PHE A 138 7.92 -10.15 -0.52
N LEU A 139 7.04 -9.21 -0.19
CA LEU A 139 7.09 -7.83 -0.68
C LEU A 139 8.43 -7.19 -0.31
N LEU A 140 8.83 -7.28 0.97
CA LEU A 140 10.10 -6.76 1.46
C LEU A 140 11.29 -7.29 0.65
N ASN A 141 11.32 -8.60 0.38
CA ASN A 141 12.39 -9.19 -0.42
C ASN A 141 12.49 -8.60 -1.83
N GLY A 142 11.35 -8.35 -2.48
CA GLY A 142 11.34 -7.76 -3.82
C GLY A 142 11.76 -6.30 -3.81
N VAL A 143 11.27 -5.51 -2.86
CA VAL A 143 11.57 -4.06 -2.82
C VAL A 143 13.01 -3.80 -2.38
N ILE A 144 13.61 -4.66 -1.53
CA ILE A 144 15.05 -4.61 -1.24
C ILE A 144 15.87 -4.67 -2.53
N ASP A 145 15.55 -5.60 -3.44
CA ASP A 145 16.28 -5.77 -4.70
C ASP A 145 16.09 -4.58 -5.66
N LEU A 146 15.00 -3.83 -5.52
CA LEU A 146 14.77 -2.60 -6.31
C LEU A 146 15.59 -1.41 -5.80
N ILE A 147 15.78 -1.29 -4.49
CA ILE A 147 16.43 -0.14 -3.86
C ILE A 147 17.94 -0.33 -3.75
N PHE A 148 18.37 -1.57 -3.52
CA PHE A 148 19.76 -1.94 -3.33
C PHE A 148 20.21 -2.88 -4.45
N PRO A 149 21.02 -2.37 -5.40
CA PRO A 149 21.71 -3.20 -6.37
C PRO A 149 22.54 -4.31 -5.71
N ILE A 150 22.73 -5.42 -6.44
CA ILE A 150 23.40 -6.62 -5.91
C ILE A 150 24.84 -6.34 -5.45
N ASP A 151 25.56 -5.47 -6.14
CA ASP A 151 26.89 -4.99 -5.81
C ASP A 151 26.91 -4.21 -4.48
N VAL A 152 25.92 -3.35 -4.25
CA VAL A 152 25.74 -2.62 -2.98
C VAL A 152 25.44 -3.60 -1.84
N LEU A 153 24.54 -4.56 -2.06
CA LEU A 153 24.22 -5.60 -1.07
C LEU A 153 25.44 -6.48 -0.74
N ALA A 154 26.25 -6.83 -1.74
CA ALA A 154 27.44 -7.64 -1.55
C ALA A 154 28.56 -6.89 -0.81
N ALA A 155 28.71 -5.60 -1.08
CA ALA A 155 29.70 -4.73 -0.45
C ALA A 155 29.32 -4.33 0.99
N SER A 156 28.05 -4.44 1.36
CA SER A 156 27.55 -4.01 2.67
C SER A 156 27.85 -5.00 3.81
N SER A 157 28.02 -4.47 5.03
CA SER A 157 28.01 -5.24 6.28
C SER A 157 26.59 -5.59 6.78
N GLY A 158 25.55 -5.21 6.03
CA GLY A 158 24.15 -5.41 6.42
C GLY A 158 23.64 -4.24 7.26
N LEU A 159 22.92 -4.53 8.34
CA LEU A 159 22.31 -3.49 9.19
C LEU A 159 23.23 -2.90 10.26
N GLY A 160 24.49 -3.35 10.36
CA GLY A 160 25.44 -2.82 11.35
C GLY A 160 25.16 -3.20 12.81
N LEU A 161 24.22 -4.13 13.07
CA LEU A 161 23.75 -4.49 14.42
C LEU A 161 24.69 -5.41 15.23
N ARG A 162 25.96 -5.57 14.85
CA ARG A 162 26.88 -6.46 15.58
C ARG A 162 27.33 -5.78 16.87
N LYS A 163 27.07 -6.45 18.00
CA LYS A 163 27.26 -5.94 19.38
C LYS A 163 28.73 -5.84 19.81
N ASP A 164 29.61 -6.51 19.08
CA ASP A 164 31.03 -6.56 19.40
C ASP A 164 31.78 -6.03 18.18
N GLY A 165 32.70 -5.07 18.39
CA GLY A 165 33.49 -4.36 17.37
C GLY A 165 34.33 -5.23 16.42
N LYS A 166 34.11 -6.55 16.37
CA LYS A 166 34.42 -7.43 15.25
C LYS A 166 33.48 -7.13 14.08
N SER A 167 33.59 -5.92 13.54
CA SER A 167 33.16 -5.64 12.16
C SER A 167 33.93 -6.58 11.26
N GLY A 168 33.25 -7.59 10.73
CA GLY A 168 33.79 -8.51 9.73
C GLY A 168 34.10 -7.75 8.44
N GLY A 169 35.26 -7.09 8.41
CA GLY A 169 35.81 -6.33 7.30
C GLY A 169 35.37 -4.87 7.23
N ASN A 170 36.13 -4.09 6.44
CA ASN A 170 35.96 -2.66 6.08
C ASN A 170 34.62 -2.29 5.39
N ARG A 171 33.56 -3.09 5.58
CA ARG A 171 32.27 -2.96 4.88
C ARG A 171 31.35 -1.99 5.62
N LYS A 172 30.85 -0.99 4.89
CA LYS A 172 29.87 -0.03 5.41
C LYS A 172 28.48 -0.67 5.55
N PRO A 173 27.68 -0.27 6.56
CA PRO A 173 26.30 -0.73 6.69
C PRO A 173 25.44 -0.22 5.52
N LEU A 174 24.26 -0.81 5.33
CA LEU A 174 23.26 -0.31 4.39
C LEU A 174 22.84 1.11 4.79
N ALA A 175 22.51 1.92 3.78
CA ALA A 175 22.07 3.29 3.98
C ALA A 175 20.81 3.31 4.88
N GLY A 176 20.93 3.94 6.05
CA GLY A 176 19.94 3.85 7.13
C GLY A 176 18.59 4.49 6.76
N ASP A 177 18.63 5.58 5.99
CA ASP A 177 17.50 6.25 5.35
C ASP A 177 16.69 5.30 4.45
N LYS A 178 17.36 4.56 3.56
CA LYS A 178 16.73 3.58 2.67
C LYS A 178 16.14 2.40 3.43
N VAL A 179 16.81 1.95 4.49
CA VAL A 179 16.29 0.91 5.38
C VAL A 179 15.06 1.41 6.15
N ALA A 180 15.07 2.64 6.64
CA ALA A 180 13.93 3.25 7.32
C ALA A 180 12.72 3.39 6.39
N ALA A 181 12.93 3.86 5.16
CA ALA A 181 11.87 3.97 4.15
C ALA A 181 11.26 2.60 3.81
N LEU A 182 12.07 1.55 3.72
CA LEU A 182 11.58 0.19 3.51
C LEU A 182 10.71 -0.30 4.68
N ARG A 183 11.10 -0.01 5.92
CA ARG A 183 10.30 -0.38 7.10
C ARG A 183 8.95 0.32 7.09
N GLU A 184 8.94 1.62 6.87
CA GLU A 184 7.71 2.42 6.77
C GLU A 184 6.83 1.94 5.61
N TYR A 185 7.45 1.64 4.46
CA TYR A 185 6.72 1.13 3.31
C TYR A 185 6.03 -0.20 3.61
N ILE A 186 6.72 -1.13 4.28
CA ILE A 186 6.11 -2.40 4.70
C ILE A 186 5.02 -2.17 5.74
N HIS A 187 5.25 -1.32 6.74
CA HIS A 187 4.25 -0.98 7.75
C HIS A 187 2.96 -0.44 7.10
N SER A 188 3.10 0.54 6.20
CA SER A 188 1.98 1.11 5.45
C SER A 188 1.24 0.07 4.61
N MET A 189 1.97 -0.84 3.95
CA MET A 189 1.38 -1.90 3.13
C MET A 189 0.67 -2.96 3.97
N CYS A 190 1.18 -3.29 5.17
CA CYS A 190 0.52 -4.21 6.09
C CYS A 190 -0.81 -3.61 6.56
N GLY A 191 -0.83 -2.34 6.96
CA GLY A 191 -2.06 -1.64 7.36
C GLY A 191 -3.10 -1.58 6.24
N ARG A 192 -2.69 -1.25 5.01
CA ARG A 192 -3.61 -1.16 3.85
C ARG A 192 -4.24 -2.49 3.45
N ASN A 193 -3.48 -3.58 3.56
CA ASN A 193 -3.91 -4.91 3.11
C ASN A 193 -4.35 -5.84 4.26
N GLN A 194 -4.40 -5.32 5.50
CA GLN A 194 -4.72 -6.08 6.72
C GLN A 194 -3.80 -7.30 6.90
N TRP A 195 -2.52 -7.17 6.53
CA TRP A 195 -1.52 -8.22 6.75
C TRP A 195 -0.93 -8.12 8.15
N PRO A 196 -0.56 -9.25 8.78
CA PRO A 196 0.17 -9.24 10.03
C PRO A 196 1.51 -8.52 9.83
N GLU A 197 1.81 -7.58 10.73
CA GLU A 197 3.07 -6.85 10.68
C GLU A 197 4.25 -7.77 11.05
N PRO A 198 5.29 -7.88 10.20
CA PRO A 198 6.43 -8.74 10.49
C PRO A 198 7.23 -8.21 11.68
N LEU A 199 7.73 -9.13 12.49
CA LEU A 199 8.56 -8.77 13.65
C LEU A 199 9.85 -8.10 13.20
N PRO A 200 10.41 -7.14 13.98
CA PRO A 200 11.67 -6.49 13.64
C PRO A 200 12.82 -7.47 13.36
N GLN A 201 12.83 -8.61 14.06
CA GLN A 201 13.82 -9.67 13.87
C GLN A 201 13.70 -10.36 12.50
N GLU A 202 12.48 -10.55 11.98
CA GLU A 202 12.24 -11.16 10.68
C GLU A 202 12.70 -10.23 9.56
N ILE A 203 12.37 -8.94 9.68
CA ILE A 203 12.87 -7.89 8.77
C ILE A 203 14.40 -7.90 8.76
N ASN A 204 15.04 -7.91 9.94
CA ASN A 204 16.50 -7.93 10.07
C ASN A 204 17.12 -9.16 9.40
N LYS A 205 16.51 -10.34 9.58
CA LYS A 205 16.93 -11.58 8.92
C LYS A 205 16.87 -11.45 7.40
N ARG A 206 15.83 -10.83 6.83
CA ARG A 206 15.73 -10.63 5.37
C ARG A 206 16.88 -9.79 4.81
N PHE A 207 17.20 -8.67 5.45
CA PHE A 207 18.36 -7.86 5.04
C PHE A 207 19.68 -8.66 5.12
N ALA A 208 19.88 -9.42 6.20
CA ALA A 208 21.08 -10.23 6.38
C ALA A 208 21.20 -11.35 5.31
N TYR A 209 20.11 -12.03 5.00
CA TYR A 209 20.07 -13.05 3.95
C TYR A 209 20.32 -12.46 2.56
N LYS A 210 19.72 -11.30 2.24
CA LYS A 210 19.96 -10.60 0.96
C LYS A 210 21.44 -10.25 0.79
N CYS A 211 22.08 -9.69 1.81
CA CYS A 211 23.51 -9.39 1.77
C CYS A 211 24.37 -10.66 1.61
N THR A 212 24.02 -11.74 2.32
CA THR A 212 24.75 -13.01 2.25
C THR A 212 24.63 -13.66 0.88
N ASN A 213 23.43 -13.68 0.32
CA ASN A 213 23.15 -14.21 -1.01
C ASN A 213 23.85 -13.40 -2.10
N ALA A 214 23.78 -12.07 -2.04
CA ALA A 214 24.49 -11.20 -2.98
C ALA A 214 26.01 -11.45 -2.99
N ARG A 215 26.63 -11.67 -1.81
CA ARG A 215 28.06 -12.02 -1.71
C ARG A 215 28.37 -13.37 -2.35
N ARG A 216 27.51 -14.37 -2.16
CA ARG A 216 27.67 -15.70 -2.75
C ARG A 216 27.54 -15.61 -4.28
N ASP A 217 26.53 -14.92 -4.77
CA ASP A 217 26.27 -14.77 -6.21
C ASP A 217 27.40 -13.99 -6.92
N MET A 218 27.94 -12.94 -6.28
CA MET A 218 29.10 -12.21 -6.79
C MET A 218 30.39 -13.02 -6.81
N LYS A 219 30.57 -13.99 -5.90
CA LYS A 219 31.71 -14.91 -5.93
C LYS A 219 31.58 -15.91 -7.09
N LEU A 220 30.38 -16.42 -7.33
CA LEU A 220 30.11 -17.35 -8.42
C LEU A 220 30.28 -16.71 -9.79
N LYS A 221 29.94 -15.42 -9.95
CA LYS A 221 30.16 -14.67 -11.21
C LYS A 221 31.63 -14.35 -11.52
N LYS A 222 32.54 -14.51 -10.55
CA LYS A 222 33.98 -14.25 -10.70
C LYS A 222 34.80 -15.53 -10.95
N LEU A 223 34.13 -16.69 -10.93
CA LEU A 223 34.66 -17.99 -11.34
C LEU A 223 34.22 -18.27 -12.77
#